data_AF-A0A260PXW7-F1
#
_entry.id   AF-A0A260PXW7-F1
#
_cell.length_a   1.000
_cell.length_b   1.000
_cell.length_c   1.000
_cell.angle_alpha   90.00
_cell.angle_beta   90.00
_cell.angle_gamma   90.00
#
_symmetry.space_group_name_H-M   'P 1'
#
loop_
_entity.id
_entity.type
_entity.pdbx_description
1 polymer ?
#
loop_
_entity_poly.entity_id
_entity_poly.type
_entity_poly.pdbx_seq_one_letter_code
_entity_poly.pdbx_strand_id
1 'polypeptide(L)'
;MGVGEQQSRELVFAALADQVRREILDTLASNGECSAGFISDRIPSVGRTTVSAHLKALKMSGVIIERRAGRNRFFSVDPAGPANDALQFLRDVLERSLVAQTSSDPPVAGNVDNGALRPRRRA
;
A
#
# COMPACT_ATOMS: atom_id res chain seq x y z
N MET A 1 2.12 -22.86 -4.10
CA MET A 1 1.95 -21.50 -3.54
C MET A 1 0.52 -21.41 -3.01
N GLY A 2 0.26 -20.85 -1.84
CA GLY A 2 -1.13 -20.48 -1.56
C GLY A 2 -1.64 -20.45 -0.12
N VAL A 3 -0.92 -20.96 0.89
CA VAL A 3 -1.40 -20.87 2.28
C VAL A 3 -0.49 -19.99 3.14
N GLY A 4 0.83 -20.24 3.08
CA GLY A 4 1.81 -19.42 3.82
C GLY A 4 1.89 -17.96 3.34
N GLU A 5 1.84 -17.74 2.01
CA GLU A 5 1.88 -16.40 1.42
C GLU A 5 0.60 -15.60 1.70
N GLN A 6 -0.56 -16.26 1.61
CA GLN A 6 -1.86 -15.63 1.90
C GLN A 6 -1.98 -15.23 3.38
N GLN A 7 -1.58 -16.12 4.29
CA GLN A 7 -1.57 -15.83 5.72
C GLN A 7 -0.61 -14.69 6.07
N SER A 8 0.55 -14.63 5.42
CA SER A 8 1.53 -13.55 5.62
C SER A 8 0.98 -12.20 5.14
N ARG A 9 0.31 -12.20 3.98
CA ARG A 9 -0.32 -10.99 3.43
C ARG A 9 -1.45 -10.46 4.29
N GLU A 10 -2.29 -11.33 4.85
CA GLU A 10 -3.34 -10.93 5.79
C GLU A 10 -2.77 -10.23 7.03
N LEU A 11 -1.68 -10.76 7.58
CA LEU A 11 -1.00 -10.15 8.73
C LEU A 11 -0.40 -8.79 8.36
N VAL A 12 0.13 -8.62 7.15
CA VAL A 12 0.61 -7.32 6.66
C VAL A 12 -0.55 -6.33 6.55
N PHE A 13 -1.65 -6.67 5.89
CA PHE A 13 -2.79 -5.75 5.76
C PHE A 13 -3.39 -5.39 7.12
N ALA A 14 -3.55 -6.37 8.01
CA ALA A 14 -3.99 -6.12 9.38
C ALA A 14 -3.01 -5.18 10.10
N ALA A 15 -1.71 -5.37 9.95
CA ALA A 15 -0.70 -4.50 10.53
C ALA A 15 -0.73 -3.06 9.95
N LEU A 16 -1.03 -2.88 8.67
CA LEU A 16 -1.08 -1.55 8.03
C LEU A 16 -2.41 -0.80 8.24
N ALA A 17 -3.46 -1.48 8.68
CA ALA A 17 -4.79 -0.89 8.86
C ALA A 17 -4.87 0.18 9.97
N ASP A 18 -3.94 0.18 10.92
CA ASP A 18 -3.92 1.06 12.10
C ASP A 18 -3.08 2.31 11.88
N GLN A 19 -3.64 3.47 12.29
CA GLN A 19 -3.02 4.78 12.13
C GLN A 19 -1.66 4.88 12.84
N VAL A 20 -1.56 4.43 14.09
CA VAL A 20 -0.34 4.52 14.90
C VAL A 20 0.74 3.62 14.32
N ARG A 21 0.36 2.44 13.82
CA ARG A 21 1.31 1.55 13.13
C ARG A 21 1.86 2.19 11.86
N ARG A 22 1.05 2.94 11.10
CA ARG A 22 1.53 3.71 9.94
C ARG A 22 2.48 4.84 10.35
N GLU A 23 2.21 5.56 11.44
CA GLU A 23 3.10 6.59 11.98
C GLU A 23 4.44 6.03 12.45
N ILE A 24 4.45 4.84 13.07
CA ILE A 24 5.69 4.12 13.44
C ILE A 24 6.49 3.80 12.17
N LEU A 25 5.84 3.24 11.15
CA LEU A 25 6.51 2.89 9.90
C LEU A 25 7.09 4.12 9.19
N ASP A 26 6.36 5.23 9.17
CA ASP A 26 6.84 6.50 8.61
C ASP A 26 8.06 7.05 9.36
N THR A 27 8.02 6.96 10.70
CA THR A 27 9.16 7.32 11.56
C THR A 27 10.39 6.48 11.24
N LEU A 28 10.23 5.15 11.09
CA LEU A 28 11.31 4.23 10.75
C LEU A 28 11.82 4.44 9.31
N ALA A 29 10.93 4.73 8.35
CA ALA A 29 11.30 5.01 6.97
C ALA A 29 12.15 6.30 6.87
N SER A 30 11.79 7.33 7.64
CA SER A 30 12.46 8.63 7.61
C SER A 30 13.79 8.68 8.38
N ASN A 31 13.89 7.94 9.48
CA ASN A 31 15.06 8.01 10.39
C ASN A 31 15.95 6.76 10.30
N GLY A 32 15.53 5.74 9.56
CA GLY A 32 16.18 4.44 9.54
C GLY A 32 15.98 3.67 10.84
N GLU A 33 17.05 3.09 11.35
CA GLU A 33 16.98 2.24 12.54
C GLU A 33 16.83 3.07 13.83
N CYS A 34 15.75 2.83 14.58
CA CYS A 34 15.39 3.63 15.76
C CYS A 34 15.14 2.76 17.00
N SER A 35 15.39 3.31 18.18
CA SER A 35 15.03 2.65 19.45
C SER A 35 13.54 2.79 19.76
N ALA A 36 12.97 1.87 20.55
CA ALA A 36 11.58 2.00 21.02
C ALA A 36 11.31 3.31 21.76
N GLY A 37 12.30 3.82 22.51
CA GLY A 37 12.21 5.10 23.19
C GLY A 37 12.07 6.26 22.20
N PHE A 38 12.96 6.31 21.21
CA PHE A 38 12.91 7.33 20.15
C PHE A 38 11.58 7.33 19.39
N ILE A 39 11.08 6.14 19.04
CA ILE A 39 9.78 5.99 18.35
C ILE A 39 8.66 6.52 19.25
N SER A 40 8.67 6.17 20.54
CA SER A 40 7.64 6.64 21.48
C SER A 40 7.65 8.15 21.68
N ASP A 41 8.83 8.78 21.65
CA ASP A 41 8.94 10.23 21.84
C ASP A 41 8.47 11.00 20.58
N ARG A 42 8.48 10.36 19.40
CA ARG A 42 7.96 10.90 18.13
C ARG A 42 6.44 10.79 17.99
N ILE A 43 5.80 9.91 18.77
CA ILE A 43 4.37 9.62 18.68
C ILE A 43 3.71 9.87 20.04
N PRO A 44 3.52 11.15 20.44
CA PRO A 44 2.99 11.50 21.75
C PRO A 44 1.50 11.18 21.91
N SER A 45 0.80 10.84 20.82
CA SER A 45 -0.61 10.44 20.81
C SER A 45 -0.86 9.13 21.57
N VAL A 46 0.17 8.29 21.76
CA VAL A 46 0.09 7.03 22.49
C VAL A 46 1.23 6.84 23.48
N GLY A 47 0.96 6.08 24.55
CA GLY A 47 1.97 5.76 25.56
C GLY A 47 2.96 4.67 25.14
N ARG A 48 4.09 4.58 25.85
CA ARG A 48 5.18 3.59 25.63
C ARG A 48 4.70 2.12 25.58
N THR A 49 3.72 1.76 26.41
CA THR A 49 3.12 0.42 26.43
C THR A 49 2.41 0.11 25.11
N THR A 50 1.63 1.06 24.60
CA THR A 50 0.90 0.96 23.34
C THR A 50 1.86 0.89 22.15
N VAL A 51 2.89 1.73 22.14
CA VAL A 51 3.97 1.67 21.12
C VAL A 51 4.64 0.30 21.12
N SER A 52 4.94 -0.26 22.29
CA SER A 52 5.55 -1.60 22.38
C SER A 52 4.64 -2.70 21.84
N ALA A 53 3.33 -2.62 22.08
CA ALA A 53 2.35 -3.54 21.52
C ALA A 53 2.27 -3.43 19.99
N HIS A 54 2.28 -2.21 19.45
CA HIS A 54 2.31 -1.97 18.02
C HIS A 54 3.59 -2.47 17.35
N LEU A 55 4.76 -2.24 17.96
CA LEU A 55 6.03 -2.79 17.48
C LEU A 55 6.02 -4.33 17.46
N LYS A 56 5.41 -4.97 18.46
CA LYS A 56 5.23 -6.42 18.46
C LYS A 56 4.35 -6.88 17.29
N ALA A 57 3.22 -6.22 17.05
CA ALA A 57 2.32 -6.56 15.94
C ALA A 57 3.00 -6.39 14.57
N LEU A 58 3.72 -5.27 14.36
CA LEU A 58 4.50 -5.00 13.15
C LEU A 58 5.62 -6.02 12.94
N LYS A 59 6.27 -6.46 14.02
CA LYS A 59 7.29 -7.51 13.95
C LYS A 59 6.68 -8.86 13.59
N MET A 60 5.52 -9.19 14.16
CA MET A 60 4.81 -10.44 13.85
C MET A 60 4.34 -10.51 12.39
N SER A 61 4.02 -9.38 11.77
CA SER A 61 3.71 -9.32 10.34
C SER A 61 4.95 -9.32 9.43
N GLY A 62 6.17 -9.22 9.99
CA GLY A 62 7.41 -9.18 9.22
C GLY A 62 7.68 -7.86 8.49
N VAL A 63 6.91 -6.80 8.74
CA VAL A 63 7.11 -5.49 8.11
C VAL A 63 8.31 -4.75 8.73
N ILE A 64 8.66 -5.10 9.96
CA ILE A 64 9.84 -4.58 10.65
C ILE A 64 10.72 -5.70 11.20
N ILE A 65 12.00 -5.39 11.36
CA ILE A 65 12.98 -6.24 12.06
C ILE A 65 13.41 -5.61 13.38
N GLU A 66 13.82 -6.45 14.33
CA GLU A 66 14.36 -6.04 15.63
C GLU A 66 15.83 -6.46 15.73
N ARG A 67 16.72 -5.51 16.01
CA ARG A 67 18.12 -5.76 16.35
C ARG A 67 18.38 -5.42 17.81
N ARG A 68 19.07 -6.31 18.52
CA ARG A 68 19.46 -6.09 19.92
C ARG A 68 20.89 -5.58 19.99
N ALA A 69 21.10 -4.49 20.73
CA ALA A 69 22.41 -3.95 21.03
C ALA A 69 22.51 -3.67 22.53
N GLY A 70 23.10 -4.62 23.27
CA GLY A 70 23.15 -4.60 24.72
C GLY A 70 21.74 -4.65 25.33
N ARG A 71 21.39 -3.62 26.12
CA ARG A 71 20.07 -3.48 26.76
C ARG A 71 19.02 -2.84 25.86
N ASN A 72 19.44 -2.28 24.73
CA ASN A 72 18.56 -1.54 23.82
C ASN A 72 18.07 -2.42 22.68
N ARG A 73 16.85 -2.15 22.24
CA ARG A 73 16.22 -2.76 21.06
C ARG A 73 16.03 -1.67 20.01
N PHE A 74 16.49 -1.99 18.81
CA PHE A 74 16.44 -1.14 17.64
C PHE A 74 15.53 -1.79 16.60
N PHE A 75 14.76 -0.98 15.90
CA PHE A 75 13.77 -1.41 14.92
C PHE A 75 14.02 -0.68 13.61
N SER A 76 13.79 -1.37 12.50
CA SER A 76 13.83 -0.80 11.16
C SER A 76 12.80 -1.50 10.28
N VAL A 77 12.36 -0.84 9.21
CA VAL A 77 11.52 -1.46 8.18
C VAL A 77 12.33 -2.59 7.51
N ASP A 78 11.67 -3.69 7.17
CA ASP A 78 12.24 -4.77 6.37
C ASP A 78 11.84 -4.62 4.90
N PRO A 79 12.73 -4.13 4.02
CA PRO A 79 12.42 -3.96 2.61
C PRO A 79 12.32 -5.27 1.85
N ALA A 80 12.76 -6.40 2.43
CA ALA A 80 12.65 -7.74 1.84
C ALA A 80 11.51 -8.56 2.48
N GLY A 81 10.77 -7.98 3.41
CA GLY A 81 9.70 -8.64 4.13
C GLY A 81 8.43 -8.88 3.28
N PRO A 82 7.42 -9.55 3.85
CA PRO A 82 6.14 -9.89 3.19
C PRO A 82 5.31 -8.67 2.77
N ALA A 83 5.72 -7.45 3.16
CA ALA A 83 5.14 -6.21 2.67
C ALA A 83 5.23 -6.07 1.14
N ASN A 84 6.27 -6.64 0.52
CA ASN A 84 6.40 -6.62 -0.94
C ASN A 84 5.29 -7.42 -1.64
N ASP A 85 4.92 -8.57 -1.10
CA ASP A 85 3.86 -9.41 -1.67
C ASP A 85 2.51 -8.70 -1.58
N ALA A 86 2.26 -8.03 -0.45
CA ALA A 86 1.08 -7.19 -0.27
C ALA A 86 1.04 -6.04 -1.28
N LEU A 87 2.18 -5.38 -1.50
CA LEU A 87 2.30 -4.29 -2.46
C LEU A 87 2.13 -4.76 -3.91
N GLN A 88 2.72 -5.90 -4.28
CA GLN A 88 2.54 -6.51 -5.61
C GLN A 88 1.08 -6.84 -5.86
N PHE A 89 0.40 -7.45 -4.88
CA PHE A 89 -1.02 -7.75 -5.00
C PHE A 89 -1.86 -6.48 -5.24
N LEU A 90 -1.61 -5.41 -4.49
CA LEU A 90 -2.33 -4.14 -4.68
C LEU A 90 -2.09 -3.56 -6.08
N ARG A 91 -0.85 -3.59 -6.59
CA ARG A 91 -0.54 -3.18 -7.97
C ARG A 91 -1.33 -4.01 -8.98
N ASP A 92 -1.28 -5.33 -8.89
CA ASP A 92 -1.96 -6.23 -9.83
C ASP A 92 -3.49 -5.99 -9.86
N VAL A 93 -4.10 -5.75 -8.69
CA VAL A 93 -5.54 -5.44 -8.59
C VAL A 93 -5.87 -4.14 -9.30
N LEU A 94 -5.08 -3.10 -9.06
CA LEU A 94 -5.29 -1.79 -9.68
C LEU A 94 -5.07 -1.85 -11.19
N GLU A 95 -4.00 -2.48 -11.66
CA GLU A 95 -3.71 -2.65 -13.09
C GLU A 95 -4.83 -3.36 -13.83
N ARG A 96 -5.38 -4.45 -13.28
CA ARG A 96 -6.54 -5.14 -13.85
C ARG A 96 -7.77 -4.23 -13.94
N SER A 97 -8.00 -3.41 -12.92
CA SER A 97 -9.10 -2.44 -12.90
C SER A 97 -8.92 -1.36 -13.97
N LEU A 98 -7.70 -0.86 -14.17
CA LEU A 98 -7.41 0.15 -15.19
C LEU A 98 -7.62 -0.42 -16.60
N VAL A 99 -7.13 -1.63 -16.90
CA VAL A 99 -7.30 -2.27 -18.22
C VAL A 99 -8.78 -2.43 -18.57
N ALA A 100 -9.60 -2.89 -17.59
CA ALA A 100 -11.05 -3.03 -17.76
C ALA A 100 -11.75 -1.70 -18.05
N GLN A 101 -11.27 -0.58 -17.47
CA GLN A 101 -11.81 0.75 -17.74
C GLN A 101 -11.47 1.25 -19.15
N THR A 102 -10.24 1.00 -19.65
CA THR A 102 -9.85 1.37 -21.03
C THR A 102 -10.56 0.58 -22.13
N SER A 103 -11.05 -0.65 -21.86
CA SER A 103 -11.87 -1.41 -22.82
C SER A 103 -13.33 -0.96 -22.88
N SER A 104 -13.72 0.01 -22.04
CA SER A 104 -15.10 0.50 -21.92
C SER A 104 -15.37 1.79 -22.72
N ASP A 105 -14.39 2.31 -23.46
CA ASP A 105 -14.66 3.42 -24.39
C ASP A 105 -15.51 2.89 -25.56
N PRO A 106 -16.74 3.42 -25.79
CA PRO A 106 -17.48 3.08 -26.99
C PRO A 106 -16.68 3.54 -28.21
N PRO A 107 -16.74 2.81 -29.35
CA PRO A 107 -16.12 3.29 -30.57
C PRO A 107 -16.76 4.65 -30.87
N VAL A 108 -15.94 5.71 -30.95
CA VAL A 108 -16.35 6.98 -31.55
C VAL A 108 -17.03 6.60 -32.87
N ALA A 109 -18.36 6.71 -32.88
CA ALA A 109 -19.16 6.54 -34.07
C ALA A 109 -18.74 7.67 -35.00
N GLY A 110 -17.79 7.35 -35.89
CA GLY A 110 -17.45 8.20 -37.01
C GLY A 110 -18.73 8.43 -37.80
N ASN A 111 -19.27 9.63 -37.67
CA ASN A 111 -20.40 10.09 -38.45
C ASN A 111 -19.97 10.20 -39.91
N VAL A 112 -20.12 9.10 -40.66
CA VAL A 112 -20.23 9.13 -42.11
C VAL A 112 -21.69 9.39 -42.44
N ASP A 113 -22.07 10.67 -42.55
CA ASP A 113 -23.27 11.03 -43.31
C ASP A 113 -22.84 11.54 -44.69
N ASN A 114 -22.90 10.62 -45.63
CA ASN A 114 -22.59 10.81 -47.04
C ASN A 114 -23.93 10.91 -47.78
N GLY A 115 -24.26 12.12 -48.24
CA GLY A 115 -25.14 12.32 -49.39
C GLY A 115 -26.61 12.66 -49.13
N ALA A 116 -26.94 13.96 -49.23
CA ALA A 116 -28.27 14.37 -49.67
C ALA A 116 -28.15 15.39 -50.83
N LEU A 117 -28.26 14.83 -52.03
CA LEU A 117 -28.58 15.49 -53.30
C LEU A 117 -29.73 16.50 -53.10
N ARG A 118 -29.48 17.79 -53.31
CA ARG A 118 -30.56 18.81 -53.38
C ARG A 118 -31.05 18.95 -54.81
N PRO A 119 -32.36 18.79 -55.09
CA PRO A 119 -32.91 19.05 -56.41
C PRO A 119 -33.10 20.57 -56.64
N ARG A 120 -32.89 20.91 -57.91
CA ARG A 120 -33.12 22.13 -58.68
C ARG A 120 -34.06 23.20 -58.11
N ARG A 121 -33.64 24.47 -58.24
CA ARG A 121 -34.55 25.59 -58.53
C ARG A 121 -34.12 26.30 -59.81
N ARG A 122 -35.09 26.40 -60.74
CA ARG A 122 -35.07 27.24 -61.93
C ARG A 122 -35.21 28.71 -61.52
N ALA A 123 -34.46 29.59 -62.17
CA ALA A 123 -34.88 30.91 -62.62
C ALA A 123 -33.96 31.30 -63.78
#